data_AF-A0A7X7JVN2-F1
#
_entry.id   AF-A0A7X7JVN2-F1
#
_cell.length_a   1.000
_cell.length_b   1.000
_cell.length_c   1.000
_cell.angle_alpha   90.00
_cell.angle_beta   90.00
_cell.angle_gamma   90.00
#
_symmetry.space_group_name_H-M   'P 1'
#
loop_
_entity.id
_entity.type
_entity.pdbx_description
1 polymer ?
#
loop_
_entity_poly.entity_id
_entity_poly.type
_entity_poly.pdbx_seq_one_letter_code
_entity_poly.pdbx_strand_id
1 'polypeptide(L)'
;MARAVGIDLGTTNSCVAVLEGGEPVVIPNAEGARTTPSVVAFSNSGEVLVGEEAKRQAVTNVDRTIASVKRHMGTDWKSDEVDGKRYTAQEISARTLQ
;
A
#
# COMPACT_ATOMS: atom_id res chain seq x y z
N MET A 1 -11.32 -0.20 -23.00
CA MET A 1 -12.55 -0.63 -22.30
C MET A 1 -12.25 -0.68 -20.81
N ALA A 2 -13.13 -0.14 -19.97
CA ALA A 2 -13.03 -0.34 -18.53
C ALA A 2 -13.19 -1.84 -18.21
N ARG A 3 -12.33 -2.39 -17.36
CA ARG A 3 -12.47 -3.74 -16.80
C ARG A 3 -13.01 -3.62 -15.38
N ALA A 4 -13.89 -4.54 -14.98
CA ALA A 4 -14.24 -4.66 -13.57
C ALA A 4 -13.00 -5.12 -12.78
N VAL A 5 -12.70 -4.43 -11.69
CA VAL A 5 -11.57 -4.72 -10.81
C VAL A 5 -12.10 -4.91 -9.39
N GLY A 6 -11.66 -5.97 -8.72
CA GLY A 6 -11.85 -6.18 -7.29
C GLY A 6 -10.55 -5.95 -6.56
N ILE A 7 -10.57 -5.10 -5.53
CA ILE A 7 -9.40 -4.83 -4.68
C ILE A 7 -9.74 -5.23 -3.25
N ASP A 8 -8.99 -6.20 -2.72
CA ASP A 8 -8.91 -6.41 -1.28
C ASP A 8 -7.80 -5.53 -0.73
N LEU A 9 -8.18 -4.41 -0.11
CA LEU A 9 -7.26 -3.50 0.58
C LEU A 9 -7.15 -3.95 2.04
N GLY A 10 -6.30 -4.92 2.34
CA GLY A 10 -6.16 -5.51 3.67
C GLY A 10 -5.21 -4.73 4.59
N THR A 11 -5.24 -5.08 5.89
CA THR A 11 -4.38 -4.43 6.90
C THR A 11 -2.91 -4.73 6.69
N THR A 12 -2.59 -5.96 6.27
CA THR A 12 -1.23 -6.47 6.15
C THR A 12 -0.82 -6.70 4.70
N ASN A 13 -1.73 -7.23 3.90
CA ASN A 13 -1.52 -7.44 2.47
C ASN A 13 -2.76 -6.95 1.72
N SER A 14 -2.55 -6.57 0.48
CA SER A 14 -3.58 -6.22 -0.49
C SER A 14 -3.49 -7.12 -1.71
N CYS A 15 -4.58 -7.24 -2.44
CA CYS A 15 -4.71 -8.10 -3.62
C CYS A 15 -5.63 -7.44 -4.64
N VAL A 16 -5.37 -7.66 -5.93
CA VAL A 16 -6.21 -7.17 -7.02
C VAL A 16 -6.58 -8.31 -7.97
N ALA A 17 -7.84 -8.34 -8.36
CA ALA A 17 -8.39 -9.32 -9.30
C ALA A 17 -9.21 -8.62 -10.38
N VAL A 18 -9.30 -9.26 -11.54
CA VAL A 18 -10.13 -8.83 -12.67
C VAL A 18 -10.98 -10.01 -13.15
N LEU A 19 -12.00 -9.73 -13.96
CA LEU A 19 -12.73 -10.78 -14.66
C LEU A 19 -12.10 -11.03 -16.05
N GLU A 20 -11.62 -12.25 -16.28
CA GLU A 20 -11.15 -12.71 -17.59
C GLU A 20 -12.04 -13.87 -18.06
N GLY A 21 -12.74 -13.70 -19.18
CA GLY A 21 -13.64 -14.73 -19.70
C GLY A 21 -14.84 -15.06 -18.79
N GLY A 22 -15.17 -14.19 -17.84
CA GLY A 22 -16.22 -14.41 -16.84
C GLY A 22 -15.70 -15.02 -15.52
N GLU A 23 -14.43 -15.44 -15.47
CA GLU A 23 -13.81 -16.00 -14.27
C GLU A 23 -12.95 -14.96 -13.53
N PRO A 24 -12.96 -14.93 -12.19
CA PRO A 24 -12.10 -14.05 -11.41
C PRO A 24 -10.64 -14.53 -11.43
N VAL A 25 -9.73 -13.67 -11.88
CA VAL A 25 -8.29 -13.93 -11.96
C VAL A 25 -7.53 -12.91 -11.11
N VAL A 26 -6.69 -13.40 -10.20
CA VAL A 26 -5.78 -12.56 -9.41
C VAL A 26 -4.58 -12.15 -10.26
N ILE A 27 -4.28 -10.86 -10.27
CA ILE A 27 -3.17 -10.29 -11.03
C ILE A 27 -1.91 -10.28 -10.15
N PRO A 28 -0.77 -10.83 -10.62
CA PRO A 28 0.50 -10.67 -9.91
C PRO A 28 0.97 -9.21 -9.98
N ASN A 29 1.57 -8.72 -8.91
CA ASN A 29 2.23 -7.41 -8.88
C ASN A 29 3.54 -7.42 -9.68
N ALA A 30 4.22 -6.27 -9.73
CA ALA A 30 5.49 -6.11 -10.45
C ALA A 30 6.59 -7.08 -9.96
N GLU A 31 6.51 -7.52 -8.70
CA GLU A 31 7.43 -8.50 -8.10
C GLU A 31 7.03 -9.97 -8.36
N GLY A 32 5.95 -10.20 -9.10
CA GLY A 32 5.44 -11.54 -9.42
C GLY A 32 4.61 -12.21 -8.32
N ALA A 33 4.36 -11.53 -7.20
CA ALA A 33 3.55 -12.02 -6.10
C ALA A 33 2.05 -11.71 -6.33
N ARG A 34 1.18 -12.61 -5.87
CA ARG A 34 -0.29 -12.42 -5.97
C ARG A 34 -0.88 -11.55 -4.86
N THR A 35 -0.05 -11.10 -3.93
CA THR A 35 -0.41 -10.15 -2.89
C THR A 35 0.73 -9.15 -2.73
N THR A 36 0.37 -7.95 -2.30
CA THR A 36 1.32 -6.85 -2.07
C THR A 36 1.22 -6.44 -0.60
N PRO A 37 2.32 -6.35 0.15
CA PRO A 37 2.27 -5.84 1.52
C PRO A 37 1.61 -4.47 1.60
N SER A 38 0.71 -4.26 2.56
CA SER A 38 0.07 -2.96 2.83
C SER A 38 1.00 -2.08 3.66
N VAL A 39 2.16 -1.79 3.08
CA VAL A 39 3.26 -1.03 3.68
C VAL A 39 3.66 0.06 2.70
N VAL A 40 3.80 1.27 3.21
CA VAL A 40 4.26 2.44 2.48
C VAL A 40 5.44 3.00 3.22
N ALA A 41 6.52 3.32 2.50
CA ALA A 41 7.68 3.95 3.11
C ALA A 41 8.17 5.12 2.27
N PHE A 42 8.69 6.14 2.94
CA PHE A 42 9.35 7.26 2.30
C PHE A 42 10.85 7.08 2.46
N SER A 43 11.55 6.88 1.35
CA SER A 43 13.00 6.77 1.34
C SER A 43 13.67 8.11 1.72
N ASN A 44 14.95 8.06 2.06
CA ASN A 44 15.71 9.26 2.37
C ASN A 44 15.94 10.19 1.17
N SER A 45 15.77 9.68 -0.06
CA SER A 45 15.78 10.49 -1.30
C SER A 45 14.43 11.13 -1.63
N GLY A 46 13.40 10.90 -0.81
CA GLY A 46 12.04 11.41 -1.04
C GLY A 46 11.18 10.52 -1.96
N GLU A 47 11.74 9.43 -2.48
CA GLU A 47 10.98 8.43 -3.24
C GLU A 47 10.02 7.65 -2.33
N VAL A 48 8.84 7.35 -2.86
CA VAL A 48 7.80 6.58 -2.18
C VAL A 48 7.90 5.13 -2.61
N LEU A 49 8.18 4.26 -1.64
CA LEU A 49 8.22 2.81 -1.82
C LEU A 49 6.91 2.21 -1.30
N VAL A 50 6.42 1.17 -1.98
CA VAL A 50 5.18 0.46 -1.63
C VAL A 50 5.45 -1.04 -1.66
N GLY A 51 4.71 -1.80 -0.84
CA GLY A 51 4.76 -3.26 -0.93
C GLY A 51 6.06 -3.85 -0.39
N GLU A 52 6.65 -4.76 -1.16
CA GLU A 52 7.80 -5.53 -0.72
C GLU A 52 9.05 -4.66 -0.53
N GLU A 53 9.25 -3.64 -1.37
CA GLU A 53 10.35 -2.69 -1.23
C GLU A 53 10.26 -1.89 0.07
N ALA A 54 9.07 -1.38 0.38
CA ALA A 54 8.81 -0.68 1.65
C ALA A 54 9.04 -1.60 2.86
N LYS A 55 8.56 -2.84 2.77
CA LYS A 55 8.71 -3.84 3.84
C LYS A 55 10.17 -4.23 4.08
N ARG A 56 10.99 -4.36 3.04
CA ARG A 56 12.42 -4.75 3.16
C ARG A 56 13.23 -3.76 4.00
N GLN A 57 12.94 -2.47 3.89
CA GLN A 57 13.65 -1.45 4.65
C GLN A 57 12.99 -1.08 5.98
N ALA A 58 11.87 -1.71 6.36
CA ALA A 58 11.08 -1.30 7.51
C ALA A 58 11.88 -1.30 8.84
N VAL A 59 12.89 -2.16 8.95
CA VAL A 59 13.74 -2.26 10.15
C VAL A 59 14.80 -1.16 10.21
N THR A 60 15.28 -0.67 9.06
CA THR A 60 16.33 0.36 8.98
C THR A 60 15.78 1.76 8.78
N ASN A 61 14.51 1.89 8.41
CA ASN A 61 13.82 3.15 8.13
C ASN A 61 12.46 3.21 8.85
N VAL A 62 12.47 2.92 10.15
CA VAL A 62 11.25 2.74 10.97
C VAL A 62 10.37 3.99 10.95
N ASP A 63 10.95 5.16 11.21
CA ASP A 63 10.19 6.42 11.37
C ASP A 63 9.54 6.93 10.07
N ARG A 64 9.99 6.42 8.92
CA ARG A 64 9.45 6.76 7.61
C ARG A 64 8.71 5.60 6.96
N THR A 65 8.46 4.51 7.69
CA THR A 65 7.74 3.33 7.21
C THR A 65 6.43 3.17 7.96
N ILE A 66 5.33 3.14 7.20
CA ILE A 66 3.98 3.08 7.73
C ILE A 66 3.35 1.75 7.32
N ALA A 67 2.94 0.96 8.31
CA ALA A 67 2.25 -0.31 8.15
C ALA A 67 0.95 -0.32 8.96
N SER A 68 0.06 -1.28 8.68
CA SER A 68 -1.21 -1.45 9.41
C SER A 68 -2.15 -0.23 9.37
N VAL A 69 -1.99 0.65 8.38
CA VAL A 69 -2.75 1.91 8.30
C VAL A 69 -4.27 1.70 8.23
N LYS A 70 -4.73 0.54 7.77
CA LYS A 70 -6.15 0.15 7.76
C LYS A 70 -6.79 0.24 9.16
N ARG A 71 -6.02 0.06 10.24
CA ARG A 71 -6.51 0.19 11.63
C ARG A 71 -6.89 1.61 12.01
N HIS A 72 -6.41 2.59 11.26
CA HIS A 72 -6.63 4.02 11.46
C HIS A 72 -7.65 4.61 10.47
N MET A 73 -8.18 3.81 9.55
CA MET A 73 -9.16 4.28 8.57
C MET A 73 -10.45 4.74 9.26
N GLY A 74 -10.97 5.89 8.84
CA GLY A 74 -12.19 6.47 9.41
C GLY A 74 -11.98 7.25 10.70
N THR A 75 -10.74 7.46 11.14
CA THR A 75 -10.40 8.33 12.28
C THR A 75 -9.66 9.59 11.81
N ASP A 76 -9.28 10.45 12.75
CA ASP A 76 -8.46 11.66 12.56
C ASP A 76 -6.95 11.40 12.64
N TRP A 77 -6.54 10.13 12.66
CA TRP A 77 -5.14 9.73 12.71
C TRP A 77 -4.33 10.35 11.56
N LYS A 78 -3.09 10.75 11.89
CA LYS A 78 -2.07 11.16 10.93
C LYS A 78 -0.76 10.45 11.25
N SER A 79 0.03 10.20 10.22
CA SER A 79 1.39 9.72 10.35
C SER A 79 2.24 10.70 11.17
N ASP A 80 3.38 10.20 11.64
CA ASP A 80 4.49 11.06 12.01
C ASP A 80 4.91 11.94 10.83
N GLU A 81 5.62 13.02 11.14
CA GLU A 81 6.06 13.97 10.15
C GLU A 81 7.18 13.38 9.30
N VAL A 82 6.96 13.38 7.98
CA VAL A 82 7.96 12.99 6.98
C VAL A 82 8.19 14.18 6.07
N ASP A 83 9.41 14.71 6.07
CA ASP A 83 9.84 15.87 5.27
C ASP A 83 8.90 17.08 5.42
N GLY A 84 8.46 17.39 6.65
CA GLY A 84 7.57 18.52 6.93
C GLY A 84 6.10 18.29 6.61
N LYS A 85 5.71 17.07 6.21
CA LYS A 85 4.32 16.70 5.93
C LYS A 85 3.85 15.53 6.80
N ARG A 86 2.62 15.64 7.29
CA ARG A 86 1.87 14.51 7.89
C ARG A 86 0.83 14.02 6.90
N TYR A 87 0.62 12.71 6.88
CA TYR A 87 -0.32 12.06 5.97
C TYR A 87 -1.47 11.43 6.74
N THR A 88 -2.67 11.56 6.21
CA THR A 88 -3.87 10.87 6.73
C THR A 88 -3.81 9.37 6.41
N ALA A 89 -4.61 8.57 7.12
CA ALA A 89 -4.74 7.14 6.82
C ALA A 89 -5.16 6.89 5.36
N GLN A 90 -6.05 7.73 4.84
CA GLN A 90 -6.56 7.69 3.48
C GLN A 90 -5.47 8.01 2.45
N GLU A 91 -4.63 9.03 2.70
CA GLU A 91 -3.50 9.35 1.81
C GLU A 91 -2.47 8.21 1.76
N ILE A 92 -2.20 7.55 2.89
CA ILE A 92 -1.29 6.40 2.92
C ILE A 92 -1.92 5.20 2.21
N SER A 93 -3.17 4.85 2.50
CA SER A 93 -3.88 3.77 1.80
C SER A 93 -3.98 4.02 0.29
N ALA A 94 -4.16 5.27 -0.14
CA ALA A 94 -4.20 5.62 -1.56
C ALA A 94 -2.90 5.27 -2.29
N ARG A 95 -1.74 5.33 -1.63
CA ARG A 95 -0.45 4.92 -2.22
C ARG A 95 -0.36 3.41 -2.45
N THR A 96 -1.06 2.60 -1.67
CA THR A 96 -1.21 1.15 -1.92
C THR A 96 -2.13 0.86 -3.11
N LEU A 97 -2.98 1.81 -3.50
CA LEU A 97 -3.93 1.68 -4.61
C LEU A 97 -3.41 2.23 -5.95
N GLN A 98 -2.23 2.85 -5.97
CA GLN A 98 -1.57 3.38 -7.17
C GLN A 98 -0.78 2.29 -7.90
#